data_AF-A0A350EZ65-F1
#
_entry.id   AF-A0A350EZ65-F1
#
_cell.length_a   1.000
_cell.length_b   1.000
_cell.length_c   1.000
_cell.angle_alpha   90.00
_cell.angle_beta   90.00
_cell.angle_gamma   90.00
#
_symmetry.space_group_name_H-M   'P 1'
#
loop_
_entity.id
_entity.type
_entity.pdbx_description
1 polymer ?
#
loop_
_entity_poly.entity_id
_entity_poly.type
_entity_poly.pdbx_seq_one_letter_code
_entity_poly.pdbx_strand_id
1 'polypeptide(L)'
;DVNMDEAMLDSEAAMVRFLKLIAGEPEIARVPIMIDSSKWSVIEAGLKCLQGKGIVNSISLKEGEAKFCEHARKILQYGAAVVVMAFDEQGQAATLADKIRICERAYRILVDEVGFPPEDI
;
A
#
# COMPACT_ATOMS: atom_id res chain seq x y z
N ASP A 1 -1.80 -9.05 7.94
CA ASP A 1 -2.38 -7.73 7.64
C ASP A 1 -2.62 -6.99 8.94
N VAL A 2 -2.36 -5.69 8.97
CA VAL A 2 -2.55 -4.83 10.14
C VAL A 2 -3.29 -3.58 9.69
N ASN A 3 -4.49 -3.38 10.22
CA ASN A 3 -5.32 -2.20 9.98
C ASN A 3 -5.63 -1.52 11.31
N MET A 4 -5.42 -0.20 11.38
CA MET A 4 -5.67 0.64 12.56
C MET A 4 -6.61 1.82 12.27
N ASP A 5 -7.34 1.76 11.15
CA ASP A 5 -8.33 2.78 10.78
C ASP A 5 -9.57 2.63 11.67
N GLU A 6 -9.74 3.57 12.58
CA GLU A 6 -10.93 3.70 13.43
C GLU A 6 -11.08 5.18 13.80
N ALA A 7 -12.30 5.70 13.81
CA ALA A 7 -12.56 7.11 14.07
C ALA A 7 -12.16 7.54 15.48
N MET A 8 -12.18 6.61 16.44
CA MET A 8 -11.80 6.87 17.84
C MET A 8 -10.31 6.62 18.14
N LEU A 9 -9.51 6.20 17.16
CA LEU A 9 -8.09 5.93 17.32
C LEU A 9 -7.22 6.98 16.65
N ASP A 10 -6.09 7.29 17.27
CA ASP A 10 -4.94 7.81 16.54
C ASP A 10 -4.32 6.66 15.73
N SER A 11 -4.81 6.47 14.51
CA SER A 11 -4.43 5.36 13.63
C SER A 11 -2.93 5.32 13.35
N GLU A 12 -2.27 6.48 13.24
CA GLU A 12 -0.84 6.55 12.97
C GLU A 12 -0.03 6.09 14.19
N ALA A 13 -0.34 6.64 15.37
CA ALA A 13 0.32 6.21 16.61
C ALA A 13 0.04 4.74 16.94
N ALA A 14 -1.18 4.26 16.69
CA ALA A 14 -1.57 2.87 16.88
C ALA A 14 -0.80 1.93 15.96
N MET A 15 -0.69 2.26 14.68
CA MET A 15 0.09 1.49 13.69
C MET A 15 1.56 1.40 14.13
N VAL A 16 2.20 2.53 14.40
CA VAL A 16 3.60 2.58 14.84
C VAL A 16 3.82 1.77 16.12
N ARG A 17 2.94 1.92 17.11
CA ARG A 17 3.03 1.19 18.38
C ARG A 17 2.91 -0.32 18.15
N PHE A 18 1.92 -0.76 17.38
CA PHE A 18 1.68 -2.17 17.15
C PHE A 18 2.83 -2.82 16.38
N LEU A 19 3.32 -2.17 15.32
CA LEU A 19 4.45 -2.67 14.52
C LEU A 19 5.73 -2.80 15.37
N LYS A 20 5.99 -1.86 16.28
CA LYS A 20 7.13 -1.95 17.22
C LYS A 20 6.98 -3.10 18.22
N LEU A 21 5.77 -3.40 18.67
CA LEU A 21 5.52 -4.51 19.59
C LEU A 21 5.78 -5.86 18.90
N ILE A 22 5.22 -6.06 17.70
CA ILE A 22 5.40 -7.33 16.97
C ILE A 22 6.84 -7.52 16.47
N ALA A 23 7.57 -6.44 16.21
CA ALA A 23 9.00 -6.52 15.86
C ALA A 23 9.86 -7.09 17.01
N GLY A 24 9.40 -6.98 18.25
CA GLY A 24 10.05 -7.57 19.42
C GLY A 24 9.83 -9.08 19.57
N GLU A 25 8.90 -9.67 18.82
CA GLU A 25 8.50 -11.08 18.92
C GLU A 25 9.00 -11.87 17.70
N PRO A 26 10.09 -12.65 17.81
CA PRO A 26 10.73 -13.31 16.66
C PRO A 26 9.81 -14.23 15.85
N GLU A 27 8.88 -14.92 16.54
CA GLU A 27 7.92 -15.82 15.90
C GLU A 27 6.90 -15.10 15.01
N ILE A 28 6.65 -13.80 15.28
CA ILE A 28 5.77 -12.94 14.49
C ILE A 28 6.60 -12.21 13.42
N ALA A 29 7.75 -11.65 13.78
CA ALA A 29 8.61 -10.87 12.89
C ALA A 29 9.21 -11.67 11.71
N ARG A 30 9.13 -13.01 11.73
CA ARG A 30 9.60 -13.86 10.63
C ARG A 30 8.76 -13.79 9.35
N VAL A 31 7.54 -13.25 9.41
CA VAL A 31 6.65 -13.11 8.24
C VAL A 31 6.53 -11.65 7.79
N PRO A 32 6.33 -11.39 6.48
CA PRO A 32 6.06 -10.04 5.98
C PRO A 32 4.78 -9.45 6.59
N ILE A 33 4.80 -8.15 6.82
CA ILE A 33 3.63 -7.40 7.31
C ILE A 33 3.02 -6.61 6.17
N MET A 34 1.72 -6.78 5.99
CA MET A 34 0.89 -5.92 5.15
C MET A 34 0.33 -4.78 6.01
N ILE A 35 0.64 -3.53 5.63
CA ILE A 35 0.14 -2.32 6.27
C ILE A 35 -1.12 -1.90 5.53
N ASP A 36 -2.26 -1.99 6.21
CA ASP A 36 -3.57 -1.66 5.66
C ASP A 36 -4.10 -0.33 6.24
N SER A 37 -4.30 0.66 5.37
CA SER A 37 -4.97 1.90 5.73
C SER A 37 -5.47 2.65 4.49
N SER A 38 -6.57 3.36 4.66
CA SER A 38 -7.08 4.35 3.71
C SER A 38 -6.29 5.67 3.71
N LYS A 39 -5.44 5.90 4.73
CA LYS A 39 -4.67 7.13 4.92
C LYS A 39 -3.20 6.90 4.57
N TRP A 40 -2.68 7.63 3.59
CA TRP A 40 -1.27 7.55 3.21
C TRP A 40 -0.30 7.80 4.38
N SER A 41 -0.62 8.73 5.30
CA SER A 41 0.25 9.03 6.45
C SER A 41 0.44 7.81 7.35
N VAL A 42 -0.59 6.99 7.54
CA VAL A 42 -0.54 5.76 8.34
C VAL A 42 0.30 4.70 7.64
N ILE A 43 0.12 4.54 6.32
CA ILE A 43 0.94 3.65 5.49
C ILE A 43 2.42 4.02 5.63
N GLU A 44 2.75 5.30 5.41
CA GLU A 44 4.13 5.77 5.43
C GLU A 44 4.75 5.66 6.83
N ALA A 45 3.99 5.96 7.89
CA ALA A 45 4.44 5.75 9.26
C ALA A 45 4.73 4.27 9.55
N GLY A 46 3.89 3.36 9.03
CA GLY A 46 4.12 1.94 9.11
C GLY A 46 5.39 1.50 8.38
N LEU A 47 5.59 1.95 7.13
CA LEU A 47 6.75 1.63 6.31
C LEU A 47 8.07 2.06 6.98
N LYS A 48 8.09 3.23 7.62
CA LYS A 48 9.24 3.72 8.41
C LYS A 48 9.60 2.83 9.60
N CYS A 49 8.68 1.98 10.06
CA CYS A 49 8.88 1.11 11.22
C CYS A 49 9.24 -0.33 10.86
N LEU A 50 9.00 -0.75 9.61
CA LEU A 50 9.24 -2.14 9.22
C LEU A 50 10.73 -2.43 9.07
N GLN A 51 11.11 -3.64 9.48
CA GLN A 51 12.39 -4.24 9.17
C GLN A 51 12.15 -5.34 8.14
N GLY A 52 12.81 -5.25 6.98
CA GLY A 52 12.56 -6.13 5.84
C GLY A 52 11.44 -5.64 4.93
N LYS A 53 11.01 -6.50 4.00
CA LYS A 53 10.06 -6.15 2.95
C LYS A 53 8.62 -6.23 3.44
N GLY A 54 7.95 -5.08 3.52
CA GLY A 54 6.51 -4.98 3.79
C GLY A 54 5.66 -5.04 2.53
N ILE A 55 4.34 -5.08 2.73
CA ILE A 55 3.35 -4.94 1.66
C ILE A 55 2.45 -3.74 2.00
N VAL A 56 2.23 -2.85 1.06
CA VAL A 56 1.31 -1.72 1.22
C VAL A 56 -0.08 -2.12 0.74
N ASN A 57 -1.08 -1.98 1.61
CA ASN A 57 -2.48 -2.11 1.28
C ASN A 57 -3.18 -0.77 1.57
N SER A 58 -3.44 0.07 0.58
CA SER A 58 -3.19 -0.10 -0.85
C SER A 58 -3.02 1.27 -1.52
N ILE A 59 -2.71 1.28 -2.82
CA ILE A 59 -2.81 2.48 -3.66
C ILE A 59 -3.85 2.26 -4.79
N SER A 60 -4.32 3.34 -5.39
CA SER A 60 -5.27 3.28 -6.50
C SER A 60 -5.23 4.56 -7.34
N LEU A 61 -5.90 4.54 -8.49
CA LEU A 61 -6.06 5.71 -9.37
C LEU A 61 -7.20 6.64 -8.93
N LYS A 62 -7.86 6.38 -7.79
CA LYS A 62 -8.99 7.15 -7.26
C LYS A 62 -8.75 8.66 -7.21
N GLU A 63 -7.56 9.07 -6.79
CA GLU A 63 -7.19 10.48 -6.67
C GLU A 63 -6.37 10.99 -7.86
N GLY A 64 -6.37 10.24 -8.96
CA GLY A 64 -5.65 10.52 -10.19
C GLY A 64 -4.23 9.95 -10.23
N GLU A 65 -3.71 9.92 -11.45
CA GLU A 65 -2.42 9.33 -11.81
C GLU A 65 -1.22 9.97 -11.10
N ALA A 66 -1.21 11.29 -10.93
CA ALA A 66 -0.10 11.99 -10.30
C ALA A 66 0.15 11.50 -8.86
N LYS A 67 -0.93 11.38 -8.06
CA LYS A 67 -0.84 10.85 -6.69
C LYS A 67 -0.50 9.37 -6.65
N PHE A 68 -1.06 8.59 -7.58
CA PHE A 68 -0.72 7.17 -7.71
C PHE A 68 0.78 6.98 -7.95
N CYS A 69 1.36 7.73 -8.88
CA CYS A 69 2.81 7.72 -9.18
C CYS A 69 3.66 8.24 -8.01
N GLU A 70 3.21 9.27 -7.30
CA GLU A 70 3.89 9.78 -6.10
C GLU A 70 3.99 8.70 -5.02
N HIS A 71 2.87 8.08 -4.66
CA HIS A 71 2.82 7.00 -3.70
C HIS A 71 3.64 5.79 -4.16
N ALA A 72 3.49 5.35 -5.42
CA ALA A 72 4.28 4.25 -5.96
C ALA A 72 5.79 4.48 -5.84
N ARG A 73 6.29 5.68 -6.21
CA ARG A 73 7.72 6.01 -6.05
C ARG A 73 8.17 5.97 -4.59
N LYS A 74 7.32 6.40 -3.65
CA LYS A 74 7.61 6.30 -2.22
C LYS A 74 7.68 4.85 -1.75
N ILE A 75 6.73 4.01 -2.15
CA ILE A 75 6.74 2.58 -1.80
C ILE A 75 8.01 1.90 -2.33
N LEU A 76 8.39 2.22 -3.58
CA LEU A 76 9.63 1.72 -4.19
C LEU A 76 10.88 2.16 -3.41
N GLN A 77 10.92 3.42 -2.92
CA GLN A 77 12.01 3.92 -2.07
C GLN A 77 12.12 3.14 -0.75
N TYR A 78 11.00 2.68 -0.18
CA TYR A 78 11.00 1.82 1.01
C TYR A 78 11.26 0.35 0.68
N GLY A 79 11.30 -0.04 -0.60
CA GLY A 79 11.52 -1.42 -1.04
C GLY A 79 10.37 -2.38 -0.70
N ALA A 80 9.14 -1.87 -0.59
CA ALA A 80 7.94 -2.65 -0.27
C ALA A 80 7.18 -3.08 -1.53
N ALA A 81 6.42 -4.17 -1.42
CA ALA A 81 5.43 -4.56 -2.41
C ALA A 81 4.13 -3.78 -2.22
N VAL A 82 3.21 -3.81 -3.18
CA VAL A 82 2.00 -3.00 -3.16
C VAL A 82 0.78 -3.76 -3.64
N VAL A 83 -0.35 -3.57 -2.97
CA VAL A 83 -1.67 -3.93 -3.47
C VAL A 83 -2.23 -2.73 -4.25
N VAL A 84 -2.64 -2.98 -5.50
CA VAL A 84 -3.30 -1.98 -6.33
C VAL A 84 -4.80 -2.26 -6.40
N MET A 85 -5.61 -1.34 -5.88
CA MET A 85 -7.06 -1.46 -5.96
C MET A 85 -7.55 -1.10 -7.36
N ALA A 86 -8.49 -1.89 -7.89
CA ALA A 86 -9.24 -1.56 -9.11
C ALA A 86 -10.26 -0.45 -8.83
N PHE A 87 -9.75 0.75 -8.54
CA PHE A 87 -10.48 1.98 -8.28
C PHE A 87 -9.76 3.12 -9.02
N ASP A 88 -10.46 3.79 -9.93
CA ASP A 88 -9.93 4.93 -10.68
C ASP A 88 -10.77 6.20 -10.47
N GLU A 89 -10.51 7.24 -11.26
CA GLU A 89 -11.20 8.52 -11.20
C GLU A 89 -12.72 8.42 -11.48
N GLN A 90 -13.17 7.30 -12.08
CA GLN A 90 -14.58 7.01 -12.37
C GLN A 90 -15.25 6.18 -11.28
N GLY A 91 -14.51 5.71 -10.28
CA GLY A 91 -15.02 4.94 -9.15
C GLY A 91 -14.43 3.54 -9.05
N GLN A 92 -15.08 2.72 -8.21
CA GLN A 92 -14.68 1.34 -7.98
C GLN A 92 -15.14 0.43 -9.12
N ALA A 93 -14.26 -0.44 -9.61
CA ALA A 93 -14.59 -1.39 -10.68
C ALA A 93 -15.65 -2.41 -10.24
N ALA A 94 -16.86 -2.28 -10.78
CA ALA A 94 -17.97 -3.21 -10.56
C ALA A 94 -18.00 -4.35 -11.59
N THR A 95 -17.63 -4.09 -12.84
CA THR A 95 -17.66 -5.09 -13.92
C THR A 95 -16.30 -5.73 -14.17
N LEU A 96 -16.28 -6.89 -14.83
CA LEU A 96 -15.04 -7.53 -15.27
C LEU A 96 -14.23 -6.62 -16.21
N ALA A 97 -14.92 -5.93 -17.13
CA ALA A 97 -14.30 -5.01 -18.07
C ALA A 97 -13.59 -3.86 -17.35
N ASP A 98 -14.22 -3.28 -16.32
CA ASP A 98 -13.62 -2.22 -15.51
C ASP A 98 -12.41 -2.72 -14.72
N LYS A 99 -12.51 -3.93 -14.12
CA LYS A 99 -11.40 -4.53 -13.38
C LYS A 99 -10.18 -4.70 -14.27
N ILE A 100 -10.36 -5.26 -15.47
CA ILE A 100 -9.27 -5.44 -16.45
C ILE A 100 -8.70 -4.08 -16.87
N ARG A 101 -9.55 -3.14 -17.30
CA ARG A 101 -9.13 -1.81 -17.76
C ARG A 101 -8.31 -1.06 -16.72
N ILE A 102 -8.76 -1.05 -15.47
CA ILE A 102 -8.08 -0.30 -14.39
C ILE A 102 -6.76 -1.00 -14.01
N CYS A 103 -6.77 -2.32 -13.83
CA CYS A 103 -5.56 -3.07 -13.51
C CYS A 103 -4.51 -2.99 -14.62
N GLU A 104 -4.91 -3.07 -15.89
CA GLU A 104 -4.01 -2.91 -17.04
C GLU A 104 -3.39 -1.52 -17.08
N ARG A 105 -4.20 -0.45 -16.93
CA ARG A 105 -3.69 0.93 -16.86
C ARG A 105 -2.72 1.11 -15.70
N ALA A 106 -3.07 0.64 -14.52
CA ALA A 106 -2.22 0.77 -13.33
C ALA A 106 -0.90 0.00 -13.50
N TYR A 107 -0.93 -1.20 -14.07
CA TYR A 107 0.26 -1.99 -14.37
C TYR A 107 1.19 -1.25 -15.34
N ARG A 108 0.65 -0.68 -16.42
CA ARG A 108 1.43 0.11 -17.39
C ARG A 108 2.11 1.30 -16.74
N ILE A 109 1.38 2.07 -15.93
CA ILE A 109 1.96 3.20 -15.20
C ILE A 109 3.07 2.73 -14.24
N LEU A 110 2.82 1.67 -13.47
CA LEU A 110 3.81 1.17 -12.51
C LEU A 110 5.07 0.65 -13.20
N VAL A 111 4.93 -0.19 -14.22
CA VAL A 111 6.07 -0.85 -14.87
C VAL A 111 6.77 0.08 -15.86
N ASP A 112 6.01 0.70 -16.77
CA ASP A 112 6.58 1.44 -17.90
C ASP A 112 7.03 2.87 -17.51
N GLU A 113 6.38 3.51 -16.53
CA GLU A 113 6.69 4.91 -16.14
C GLU A 113 7.38 5.05 -14.78
N VAL A 114 6.95 4.30 -13.77
CA VAL A 114 7.54 4.34 -12.42
C VAL A 114 8.78 3.44 -12.32
N GLY A 115 8.84 2.36 -13.11
CA GLY A 115 9.90 1.36 -13.03
C GLY A 115 9.73 0.41 -11.84
N PHE A 116 8.48 0.15 -11.42
CA PHE A 116 8.14 -0.75 -10.33
C PHE A 116 8.34 -2.23 -10.77
N PRO A 117 8.97 -3.10 -9.97
CA PRO A 117 9.12 -4.52 -10.30
C PRO A 117 7.75 -5.19 -10.40
N PRO A 118 7.42 -5.87 -11.52
CA PRO A 118 6.10 -6.47 -11.70
C PRO A 118 5.80 -7.60 -10.72
N GLU A 119 6.81 -8.27 -10.16
CA GLU A 119 6.67 -9.28 -9.11
C GLU A 119 6.22 -8.70 -7.74
N ASP A 120 6.21 -7.38 -7.59
CA ASP A 120 5.86 -6.65 -6.37
C ASP A 120 4.51 -5.90 -6.46
N ILE A 121 3.74 -6.13 -7.52
CA ILE A 121 2.42 -5.52 -7.79
C ILE A 121 1.29 -6.52 -7.54
#